data_AF-A0A847SV52-F1
#
_entry.id   AF-A0A847SV52-F1
#
_cell.length_a   1.000
_cell.length_b   1.000
_cell.length_c   1.000
_cell.angle_alpha   90.00
_cell.angle_beta   90.00
_cell.angle_gamma   90.00
#
_symmetry.space_group_name_H-M   'P 1'
#
loop_
_entity.id
_entity.type
_entity.pdbx_description
1 polymer ?
#
loop_
_entity_poly.entity_id
_entity_poly.type
_entity_poly.pdbx_seq_one_letter_code
_entity_poly.pdbx_strand_id
1 'polypeptide(L)'
;MGITGIRVLDDGNVIRIINPTGTELLVHKTQVRTIDTVQDTIRIDMGEGALHHVYIKYTDVTEPQLPDISSLLAAVKNMLFQKITISGGGVGGDATAANQQVQNDLLTNIETTMVEIKSILYGNKILDAPLRIDESVPNVIYYGYAIAGTTSDKPEWAIKRVTRTGDLYVYEWAGGNQASVNIWDRRYDLSYQKLAG
;
A
#
# COMPACT_ATOMS: atom_id res chain seq x y z
N MET A 1 -37.08 -21.21 -26.22
CA MET A 1 -37.90 -20.46 -25.25
C MET A 1 -37.31 -19.09 -25.14
N GLY A 2 -38.03 -18.05 -25.62
CA GLY A 2 -37.57 -16.68 -25.49
C GLY A 2 -37.60 -16.25 -24.03
N ILE A 3 -36.57 -15.56 -23.57
CA ILE A 3 -36.54 -14.94 -22.24
C ILE A 3 -37.47 -13.72 -22.26
N THR A 4 -38.39 -13.67 -21.30
CA THR A 4 -39.28 -12.52 -21.10
C THR A 4 -38.56 -11.50 -20.22
N GLY A 5 -37.85 -10.55 -20.82
CA GLY A 5 -37.15 -9.46 -20.10
C GLY A 5 -35.63 -9.53 -20.13
N ILE A 6 -35.00 -8.47 -19.63
CA ILE A 6 -33.56 -8.30 -19.49
C ILE A 6 -33.10 -8.99 -18.20
N ARG A 7 -32.02 -9.75 -18.30
CA ARG A 7 -31.34 -10.37 -17.15
C ARG A 7 -29.99 -9.72 -16.97
N VAL A 8 -29.68 -9.25 -15.78
CA VAL A 8 -28.39 -8.64 -15.40
C VAL A 8 -27.73 -9.56 -14.38
N LEU A 9 -26.62 -10.17 -14.77
CA LEU A 9 -25.97 -11.23 -14.01
C LEU A 9 -24.53 -10.84 -13.67
N ASP A 10 -24.09 -11.19 -12.46
CA ASP A 10 -22.68 -11.17 -12.09
C ASP A 10 -21.99 -12.41 -12.66
N ASP A 11 -20.98 -12.20 -13.51
CA ASP A 11 -20.21 -13.25 -14.16
C ASP A 11 -18.70 -13.02 -13.95
N GLY A 12 -18.34 -12.78 -12.69
CA GLY A 12 -16.94 -12.69 -12.25
C GLY A 12 -16.29 -11.37 -12.64
N ASN A 13 -15.56 -11.32 -13.76
CA ASN A 13 -14.87 -10.10 -14.23
C ASN A 13 -15.78 -9.21 -15.08
N VAL A 14 -16.95 -9.70 -15.48
CA VAL A 14 -17.89 -8.99 -16.34
C VAL A 14 -19.28 -8.94 -15.70
N ILE A 15 -20.05 -7.93 -16.09
CA ILE A 15 -21.50 -7.93 -15.93
C ILE A 15 -22.09 -8.44 -17.24
N ARG A 16 -22.83 -9.55 -17.17
CA ARG A 16 -23.50 -10.15 -18.32
C ARG A 16 -24.94 -9.67 -18.39
N ILE A 17 -25.29 -8.99 -19.47
CA ILE A 17 -26.63 -8.45 -19.72
C ILE A 17 -27.24 -9.25 -20.87
N ILE A 18 -28.35 -9.94 -20.61
CA ILE A 18 -29.03 -10.77 -21.60
C ILE A 18 -30.35 -10.09 -21.96
N ASN A 19 -30.51 -9.70 -23.22
CA ASN A 19 -31.72 -9.06 -23.74
C ASN A 19 -32.84 -10.07 -24.02
N PRO A 20 -34.12 -9.66 -24.10
CA PRO A 20 -35.24 -10.57 -24.41
C PRO A 20 -35.08 -11.38 -25.70
N THR A 21 -34.27 -10.88 -26.64
CA THR A 21 -33.92 -11.53 -27.91
C THR A 21 -32.92 -12.69 -27.77
N GLY A 22 -32.35 -12.90 -26.57
CA GLY A 22 -31.28 -13.86 -26.33
C GLY A 22 -29.87 -13.33 -26.60
N THR A 23 -29.73 -12.07 -27.02
CA THR A 23 -28.42 -11.45 -27.25
C THR A 23 -27.75 -11.10 -25.93
N GLU A 24 -26.49 -11.47 -25.77
CA GLU A 24 -25.68 -11.16 -24.60
C GLU A 24 -24.75 -9.96 -24.86
N LEU A 25 -24.69 -9.04 -23.90
CA LEU A 25 -23.71 -7.99 -23.81
C LEU A 25 -22.83 -8.25 -22.59
N LEU A 26 -21.51 -8.29 -22.80
CA LEU A 26 -20.53 -8.48 -21.75
C LEU A 26 -19.84 -7.15 -21.46
N VAL A 27 -20.06 -6.61 -20.27
CA VAL A 27 -19.44 -5.37 -19.83
C VAL A 27 -18.30 -5.70 -18.87
N HIS A 28 -17.06 -5.40 -19.25
CA HIS A 28 -15.92 -5.68 -18.38
C HIS A 28 -15.93 -4.70 -17.19
N LYS A 29 -15.90 -5.22 -15.95
CA LYS A 29 -16.05 -4.40 -14.74
C LYS A 29 -14.96 -3.33 -14.61
N THR A 30 -13.76 -3.61 -15.12
CA THR A 30 -12.63 -2.67 -15.12
C THR A 30 -12.81 -1.47 -16.07
N GLN A 31 -13.72 -1.56 -17.04
CA GLN A 31 -14.01 -0.47 -17.96
C GLN A 31 -15.10 0.47 -17.42
N VAL A 32 -15.87 0.03 -16.42
CA VAL A 32 -16.96 0.83 -15.88
C VAL A 32 -16.41 1.95 -14.99
N ARG A 33 -16.74 3.19 -15.36
CA ARG A 33 -16.35 4.41 -14.64
C ARG A 33 -17.37 4.77 -13.58
N THR A 34 -18.64 4.78 -13.95
CA THR A 34 -19.74 5.13 -13.05
C THR A 34 -21.00 4.34 -13.38
N ILE A 35 -21.84 4.10 -12.37
CA ILE A 35 -23.22 3.67 -12.56
C ILE A 35 -24.13 4.62 -11.80
N ASP A 36 -25.10 5.16 -12.52
CA ASP A 36 -26.06 6.13 -12.02
C ASP A 36 -27.45 5.87 -12.61
N THR A 37 -28.46 6.48 -12.00
CA THR A 37 -29.84 6.44 -12.50
C THR A 37 -30.14 7.71 -13.28
N VAL A 38 -30.70 7.54 -14.47
CA VAL A 38 -31.25 8.60 -15.29
C VAL A 38 -32.74 8.31 -15.44
N GLN A 39 -33.57 8.99 -14.64
CA GLN A 39 -35.00 8.68 -14.50
C GLN A 39 -35.19 7.20 -14.11
N ASP A 40 -35.96 6.43 -14.90
CA ASP A 40 -36.27 5.01 -14.64
C ASP A 40 -35.27 4.04 -15.31
N THR A 41 -34.09 4.53 -15.69
CA THR A 41 -33.06 3.75 -16.40
C THR A 41 -31.73 3.79 -15.66
N ILE A 42 -31.09 2.63 -15.54
CA ILE A 42 -29.71 2.53 -15.08
C ILE A 42 -28.79 2.83 -16.25
N ARG A 43 -27.90 3.79 -16.07
CA ARG A 43 -26.80 4.10 -17.00
C ARG A 43 -25.50 3.51 -16.46
N ILE A 44 -24.82 2.73 -17.29
CA ILE A 44 -23.48 2.24 -17.05
C ILE A 44 -22.53 2.99 -17.98
N ASP A 45 -21.65 3.81 -17.40
CA ASP A 45 -20.65 4.56 -18.15
C ASP A 45 -19.34 3.77 -18.25
N MET A 46 -18.86 3.57 -19.49
CA MET A 46 -17.60 2.88 -19.79
C MET A 46 -16.44 3.83 -20.14
N GLY A 47 -16.65 5.15 -20.10
CA GLY A 47 -15.62 6.15 -20.38
C GLY A 47 -15.22 6.29 -21.84
N GLU A 48 -15.95 5.67 -22.77
CA GLU A 48 -15.69 5.69 -24.22
C GLU A 48 -16.45 6.82 -24.96
N GLY A 49 -16.99 7.78 -24.22
CA GLY A 49 -17.77 8.91 -24.74
C GLY A 49 -19.29 8.71 -24.66
N ALA A 50 -20.04 9.79 -24.90
CA ALA A 50 -21.46 9.91 -24.54
C ALA A 50 -22.42 8.92 -25.24
N LEU A 51 -22.00 8.29 -26.35
CA LEU A 51 -22.81 7.35 -27.12
C LEU A 51 -22.57 5.88 -26.75
N HIS A 52 -21.56 5.61 -25.92
CA HIS A 52 -21.13 4.26 -25.57
C HIS A 52 -21.58 3.84 -24.16
N HIS A 53 -22.59 4.49 -23.59
CA HIS A 53 -23.17 4.05 -22.32
C HIS A 53 -24.14 2.88 -22.54
N VAL A 54 -24.22 1.98 -21.56
CA VAL A 54 -25.25 0.94 -21.53
C VAL A 54 -26.44 1.45 -20.72
N TYR A 55 -27.63 1.31 -21.29
CA TYR A 55 -28.89 1.74 -20.67
C TYR A 55 -29.78 0.53 -20.42
N ILE A 56 -30.24 0.39 -19.17
CA ILE A 56 -31.09 -0.71 -18.74
C ILE A 56 -32.33 -0.12 -18.05
N LYS A 57 -33.49 -0.24 -18.68
CA LYS A 57 -34.73 0.27 -18.14
C LYS A 57 -35.24 -0.66 -17.03
N TYR A 58 -35.60 -0.09 -15.88
CA TYR A 58 -36.00 -0.88 -14.70
C TYR A 58 -37.18 -1.83 -15.00
N THR A 59 -38.19 -1.37 -15.73
CA THR A 59 -39.38 -2.16 -16.07
C THR A 59 -39.09 -3.41 -16.91
N ASP A 60 -37.95 -3.43 -17.58
CA ASP A 60 -37.59 -4.49 -18.51
C ASP A 60 -36.74 -5.55 -17.81
N VAL A 61 -36.21 -5.27 -16.61
CA VAL A 61 -35.38 -6.20 -15.85
C VAL A 61 -36.23 -7.25 -15.15
N THR A 62 -36.01 -8.51 -15.52
CA THR A 62 -36.67 -9.66 -14.90
C THR A 62 -35.73 -10.50 -14.04
N GLU A 63 -34.43 -10.19 -14.04
CA GLU A 63 -33.46 -10.75 -13.11
C GLU A 63 -32.30 -9.74 -12.91
N PRO A 64 -31.95 -9.34 -11.67
CA PRO A 64 -32.65 -9.64 -10.42
C PRO A 64 -33.99 -8.89 -10.32
N GLN A 65 -35.04 -9.56 -9.84
CA GLN A 65 -36.32 -8.89 -9.53
C GLN A 65 -36.23 -8.19 -8.18
N LEU A 66 -36.30 -6.87 -8.21
CA LEU A 66 -36.19 -6.00 -7.04
C LEU A 66 -37.36 -5.00 -7.03
N PRO A 67 -37.75 -4.46 -5.87
CA PRO A 67 -39.00 -3.70 -5.73
C PRO A 67 -38.96 -2.28 -6.32
N ASP A 68 -37.77 -1.72 -6.50
CA ASP A 68 -37.56 -0.37 -7.01
C ASP A 68 -36.21 -0.22 -7.72
N ILE A 69 -36.06 0.87 -8.48
CA ILE A 69 -34.84 1.15 -9.25
C ILE A 69 -33.61 1.41 -8.36
N SER A 70 -33.79 1.94 -7.15
CA SER A 70 -32.68 2.18 -6.21
C SER A 70 -32.11 0.85 -5.72
N SER A 71 -32.99 -0.10 -5.38
CA SER A 71 -32.64 -1.48 -5.05
C SER A 71 -31.92 -2.17 -6.20
N LEU A 72 -32.41 -2.00 -7.44
CA LEU A 72 -31.73 -2.53 -8.63
C LEU A 72 -30.35 -1.88 -8.86
N LEU A 73 -30.25 -0.56 -8.75
CA LEU A 73 -28.99 0.17 -8.85
C LEU A 73 -27.97 -0.35 -7.83
N ALA A 74 -28.39 -0.54 -6.58
CA ALA A 74 -27.55 -1.09 -5.52
C ALA A 74 -27.10 -2.51 -5.85
N ALA A 75 -27.99 -3.36 -6.37
CA ALA A 75 -27.64 -4.71 -6.79
C ALA A 75 -26.60 -4.69 -7.93
N VAL A 76 -26.79 -3.89 -8.97
CA VAL A 76 -25.83 -3.77 -10.10
C VAL A 76 -24.50 -3.18 -9.64
N LYS A 77 -24.49 -2.19 -8.73
CA LYS A 77 -23.26 -1.69 -8.10
C LYS A 77 -22.53 -2.78 -7.32
N ASN A 78 -23.26 -3.63 -6.59
CA ASN A 78 -22.66 -4.79 -5.90
C ASN A 78 -22.12 -5.85 -6.87
N MET A 79 -22.59 -5.88 -8.13
CA MET A 79 -21.99 -6.74 -9.17
C MET A 79 -20.67 -6.15 -9.66
N LEU A 80 -20.53 -4.82 -9.80
CA LEU A 80 -19.27 -4.19 -10.23
C LEU A 80 -18.14 -4.38 -9.23
N PHE A 81 -18.42 -4.02 -7.99
CA PHE A 81 -17.44 -4.08 -6.93
C PHE A 81 -17.53 -5.46 -6.37
N GLN A 82 -16.46 -6.25 -6.51
CA GLN A 82 -16.38 -7.53 -5.84
C GLN A 82 -16.71 -7.29 -4.38
N LYS A 83 -17.90 -7.75 -3.95
CA LYS A 83 -18.28 -7.70 -2.56
C LYS A 83 -17.21 -8.49 -1.82
N ILE A 84 -16.35 -7.81 -1.08
CA ILE A 84 -15.54 -8.49 -0.08
C ILE A 84 -16.55 -8.96 0.97
N THR A 85 -17.11 -10.14 0.73
CA THR A 85 -18.00 -10.82 1.65
C THR A 85 -17.10 -11.41 2.72
N ILE A 86 -16.78 -10.61 3.74
CA ILE A 86 -16.32 -11.20 4.99
C ILE A 86 -17.57 -11.77 5.65
N SER A 87 -17.49 -13.03 6.06
CA SER A 87 -18.55 -13.80 6.72
C SER A 87 -19.11 -13.05 7.94
N GLY A 88 -20.14 -12.24 7.72
CA GLY A 88 -20.83 -11.47 8.73
C GLY A 88 -21.93 -10.68 8.05
N GLY A 89 -23.17 -11.14 8.18
CA GLY A 89 -24.33 -10.62 7.46
C GLY A 89 -24.47 -9.10 7.62
N GLY A 90 -24.37 -8.39 6.50
CA GLY A 90 -24.60 -6.96 6.40
C GLY A 90 -24.64 -6.56 4.93
N VAL A 91 -25.83 -6.55 4.35
CA VAL A 91 -26.11 -6.11 2.98
C VAL A 91 -26.46 -4.62 3.04
N GLY A 92 -25.85 -3.82 2.16
CA GLY A 92 -26.39 -2.51 1.78
C GLY A 92 -25.51 -1.32 2.15
N GLY A 93 -24.80 -0.78 1.16
CA GLY A 93 -25.15 0.51 0.54
C GLY A 93 -25.05 1.82 1.33
N ASP A 94 -25.00 1.79 2.66
CA ASP A 94 -24.78 2.98 3.50
C ASP A 94 -23.42 2.92 4.19
N ALA A 95 -22.92 4.09 4.58
CA ALA A 95 -21.87 4.22 5.59
C ALA A 95 -22.42 3.74 6.94
N THR A 96 -22.67 2.44 7.05
CA THR A 96 -22.95 1.80 8.34
C THR A 96 -21.69 1.91 9.19
N ALA A 97 -21.85 2.03 10.51
CA ALA A 97 -20.72 2.08 11.43
C ALA A 97 -19.74 0.90 11.22
N ALA A 98 -20.25 -0.26 10.76
CA ALA A 98 -19.44 -1.41 10.40
C ALA A 98 -18.53 -1.16 9.18
N ASN A 99 -19.06 -0.53 8.12
CA ASN A 99 -18.25 -0.19 6.94
C ASN A 99 -17.21 0.90 7.24
N GLN A 100 -17.51 1.82 8.16
CA GLN A 100 -16.56 2.82 8.65
C GLN A 100 -15.46 2.18 9.52
N GLN A 101 -15.81 1.19 10.36
CA GLN A 101 -14.83 0.46 11.15
C GLN A 101 -13.83 -0.29 10.26
N VAL A 102 -14.29 -0.90 9.16
CA VAL A 102 -13.40 -1.55 8.19
C VAL A 102 -12.43 -0.55 7.54
N GLN A 103 -12.90 0.66 7.22
CA GLN A 103 -12.02 1.72 6.71
C GLN A 103 -10.99 2.16 7.78
N ASN A 104 -11.41 2.28 9.04
CA ASN A 104 -10.51 2.61 10.16
C ASN A 104 -9.47 1.51 10.39
N ASP A 105 -9.86 0.24 10.28
CA ASP A 105 -8.94 -0.90 10.42
C ASP A 105 -7.90 -0.89 9.29
N LEU A 106 -8.33 -0.57 8.06
CA LEU A 106 -7.40 -0.43 6.92
C LEU A 106 -6.45 0.76 7.10
N LEU A 107 -6.95 1.90 7.56
CA LEU A 107 -6.12 3.08 7.88
C LEU A 107 -5.10 2.75 8.97
N THR A 108 -5.49 2.00 9.99
CA THR A 108 -4.60 1.52 11.06
C THR A 108 -3.53 0.58 10.53
N ASN A 109 -3.88 -0.31 9.59
CA ASN A 109 -2.91 -1.19 8.94
C ASN A 109 -1.92 -0.38 8.08
N ILE A 110 -2.40 0.61 7.34
CA ILE A 110 -1.55 1.51 6.55
C ILE A 110 -0.61 2.31 7.46
N GLU A 111 -1.10 2.82 8.59
CA GLU A 111 -0.29 3.50 9.59
C GLU A 111 0.82 2.59 10.14
N THR A 112 0.48 1.34 10.47
CA THR A 112 1.44 0.33 10.91
C THR A 112 2.51 0.09 9.86
N THR A 113 2.13 -0.13 8.59
CA THR A 113 3.07 -0.30 7.49
C THR A 113 3.94 0.94 7.28
N MET A 114 3.40 2.15 7.44
CA MET A 114 4.18 3.38 7.33
C MET A 114 5.20 3.53 8.46
N VAL A 115 4.85 3.11 9.69
CA VAL A 115 5.80 3.05 10.81
C VAL A 115 6.90 2.03 10.53
N GLU A 116 6.56 0.86 9.98
CA GLU A 116 7.54 -0.15 9.57
C GLU A 116 8.44 0.34 8.45
N ILE A 117 7.90 0.99 7.41
CA ILE A 117 8.68 1.61 6.33
C ILE A 117 9.59 2.70 6.88
N LYS A 118 9.09 3.55 7.78
CA LYS A 118 9.91 4.55 8.48
C LYS A 118 11.02 3.86 9.28
N SER A 119 10.72 2.77 9.97
CA SER A 119 11.71 1.96 10.67
C SER A 119 12.73 1.32 9.71
N ILE A 120 12.34 0.90 8.51
CA ILE A 120 13.28 0.35 7.52
C ILE A 120 14.14 1.45 6.88
N LEU A 121 13.57 2.63 6.65
CA LEU A 121 14.29 3.76 6.03
C LEU A 121 15.23 4.45 7.01
N TYR A 122 14.85 4.55 8.28
CA TYR A 122 15.58 5.29 9.31
C TYR A 122 16.22 4.39 10.38
N GLY A 123 15.71 3.18 10.58
CA GLY A 123 16.33 2.16 11.41
C GLY A 123 17.46 1.50 10.64
N ASN A 124 18.68 1.72 11.13
CA ASN A 124 19.94 1.11 10.70
C ASN A 124 20.64 1.61 9.43
N LYS A 125 20.15 2.62 8.70
CA LYS A 125 20.94 3.21 7.60
C LYS A 125 22.11 4.10 8.00
N ILE A 126 22.18 4.54 9.27
CA ILE A 126 23.29 5.38 9.75
C ILE A 126 24.65 4.65 9.57
N LEU A 127 24.65 3.31 9.55
CA LEU A 127 25.88 2.50 9.46
C LEU A 127 26.15 1.89 8.07
N ASP A 128 25.28 2.11 7.08
CA ASP A 128 25.44 1.52 5.74
C ASP A 128 26.64 2.12 4.99
N ALA A 129 26.91 3.41 5.18
CA ALA A 129 28.06 4.10 4.60
C ALA A 129 28.66 5.10 5.60
N PRO A 130 29.99 5.17 5.70
CA PRO A 130 30.65 6.17 6.54
C PRO A 130 30.42 7.57 5.96
N LEU A 131 29.96 8.49 6.81
CA LEU A 131 29.88 9.92 6.47
C LEU A 131 31.27 10.56 6.43
N ARG A 132 32.22 10.02 7.21
CA ARG A 132 33.62 10.45 7.23
C ARG A 132 34.57 9.26 7.24
N ILE A 133 35.68 9.42 6.53
CA ILE A 133 36.78 8.46 6.48
C ILE A 133 38.06 9.23 6.79
N ASP A 134 38.89 8.71 7.70
CA ASP A 134 40.21 9.25 7.99
C ASP A 134 41.28 8.15 7.87
N GLU A 135 42.24 8.39 6.98
CA GLU A 135 43.37 7.53 6.65
C GLU A 135 44.72 8.19 6.98
N SER A 136 44.72 9.26 7.80
CA SER A 136 45.92 10.02 8.17
C SER A 136 46.93 9.25 9.00
N VAL A 137 46.54 8.13 9.61
CA VAL A 137 47.40 7.29 10.46
C VAL A 137 47.85 6.05 9.66
N PRO A 138 49.16 5.79 9.54
CA PRO A 138 49.65 4.59 8.86
C PRO A 138 49.05 3.30 9.44
N ASN A 139 48.60 2.41 8.56
CA ASN A 139 47.98 1.12 8.90
C ASN A 139 46.68 1.19 9.72
N VAL A 140 46.05 2.37 9.85
CA VAL A 140 44.79 2.55 10.58
C VAL A 140 43.82 3.38 9.76
N ILE A 141 42.58 2.92 9.64
CA ILE A 141 41.49 3.67 9.03
C ILE A 141 40.37 3.86 10.05
N TYR A 142 39.88 5.08 10.16
CA TYR A 142 38.70 5.41 10.96
C TYR A 142 37.51 5.67 10.05
N TYR A 143 36.39 5.01 10.32
CA TYR A 143 35.11 5.19 9.65
C TYR A 143 34.11 5.78 10.63
N GLY A 144 33.58 6.96 10.29
CA GLY A 144 32.61 7.70 11.10
C GLY A 144 31.23 7.61 10.49
N TYR A 145 30.28 7.13 11.29
CA TYR A 145 28.89 6.92 10.90
C TYR A 145 27.99 7.82 11.75
N ALA A 146 27.21 8.67 11.09
CA ALA A 146 26.31 9.62 11.73
C ALA A 146 25.21 10.04 10.74
N ILE A 147 24.20 10.76 11.23
CA ILE A 147 23.17 11.36 10.38
C ILE A 147 23.84 12.47 9.54
N ALA A 148 23.42 12.61 8.28
CA ALA A 148 23.91 13.69 7.43
C ALA A 148 23.64 15.06 8.09
N GLY A 149 24.69 15.89 8.17
CA GLY A 149 24.63 17.20 8.84
C GLY A 149 25.12 17.20 10.29
N THR A 150 25.35 16.04 10.92
CA THR A 150 26.01 15.96 12.24
C THR A 150 27.40 16.59 12.17
N THR A 151 27.70 17.49 13.11
CA THR A 151 29.03 18.12 13.22
C THR A 151 29.98 17.22 14.01
N SER A 152 31.29 17.35 13.78
CA SER A 152 32.30 16.42 14.31
C SER A 152 32.52 16.51 15.83
N ASP A 153 32.03 17.57 16.45
CA ASP A 153 32.12 17.88 17.88
C ASP A 153 30.94 17.32 18.70
N LYS A 154 29.92 16.73 18.05
CA LYS A 154 28.73 16.19 18.74
C LYS A 154 28.87 14.72 19.09
N PRO A 155 28.30 14.24 20.21
CA PRO A 155 28.32 12.83 20.61
C PRO A 155 27.25 12.02 19.86
N GLU A 156 27.29 12.05 18.54
CA GLU A 156 26.30 11.43 17.64
C GLU A 156 26.96 10.49 16.61
N TRP A 157 28.23 10.13 16.83
CA TRP A 157 29.00 9.28 15.93
C TRP A 157 29.15 7.87 16.46
N ALA A 158 28.90 6.89 15.60
CA ALA A 158 29.43 5.55 15.75
C ALA A 158 30.74 5.47 14.96
N ILE A 159 31.82 4.98 15.59
CA ILE A 159 33.16 5.05 15.01
C ILE A 159 33.77 3.66 14.97
N LYS A 160 34.12 3.20 13.77
CA LYS A 160 34.82 1.94 13.54
C LYS A 160 36.28 2.22 13.21
N ARG A 161 37.19 1.51 13.87
CA ARG A 161 38.62 1.50 13.56
C ARG A 161 38.98 0.18 12.87
N VAL A 162 39.72 0.29 11.77
CA VAL A 162 40.31 -0.85 11.08
C VAL A 162 41.82 -0.72 11.14
N THR A 163 42.48 -1.66 11.81
CA THR A 163 43.93 -1.68 11.94
C THR A 163 44.50 -2.86 11.14
N ARG A 164 45.58 -2.61 10.40
CA ARG A 164 46.31 -3.63 9.66
C ARG A 164 47.63 -3.97 10.35
N THR A 165 47.85 -5.26 10.62
CA THR A 165 49.14 -5.78 11.12
C THR A 165 49.57 -6.94 10.23
N GLY A 166 50.50 -6.68 9.30
CA GLY A 166 50.85 -7.65 8.24
C GLY A 166 49.67 -7.90 7.30
N ASP A 167 49.20 -9.14 7.23
CA ASP A 167 48.04 -9.54 6.42
C ASP A 167 46.73 -9.61 7.22
N LEU A 168 46.77 -9.30 8.52
CA LEU A 168 45.60 -9.32 9.39
C LEU A 168 44.93 -7.95 9.46
N TYR A 169 43.62 -7.93 9.25
CA TYR A 169 42.76 -6.77 9.49
C TYR A 169 41.94 -6.98 10.76
N VAL A 170 42.00 -6.03 11.68
CA VAL A 170 41.26 -6.03 12.94
C VAL A 170 40.20 -4.94 12.90
N TYR A 171 38.94 -5.32 13.11
CA TYR A 171 37.78 -4.43 13.08
C TYR A 171 37.27 -4.22 14.51
N GLU A 172 37.24 -2.97 14.94
CA GLU A 172 36.87 -2.59 16.29
C GLU A 172 35.94 -1.39 16.28
N TRP A 173 35.07 -1.30 17.27
CA TRP A 173 34.18 -0.16 17.46
C TRP A 173 34.56 0.61 18.71
N ALA A 174 34.40 1.93 18.65
CA ALA A 174 34.52 2.78 19.83
C ALA A 174 33.49 2.34 20.89
N GLY A 175 33.96 1.98 22.08
CA GLY A 175 33.13 1.45 23.16
C GLY A 175 32.63 0.01 22.95
N GLY A 176 33.12 -0.71 21.93
CA GLY A 176 32.76 -2.11 21.67
C GLY A 176 31.34 -2.32 21.13
N ASN A 177 30.65 -1.27 20.69
CA ASN A 177 29.30 -1.31 20.15
C ASN A 177 29.12 -0.28 19.03
N GLN A 178 28.01 -0.36 18.30
CA GLN A 178 27.72 0.54 17.18
C GLN A 178 26.87 1.76 17.59
N ALA A 179 26.87 2.13 18.87
CA ALA A 179 26.07 3.26 19.33
C ALA A 179 26.66 4.59 18.87
N SER A 180 25.77 5.48 18.42
CA SER A 180 26.09 6.84 18.00
C SER A 180 26.20 7.79 19.20
N VAL A 181 27.18 7.54 20.07
CA VAL A 181 27.40 8.30 21.33
C VAL A 181 28.79 8.94 21.41
N ASN A 182 29.62 8.77 20.38
CA ASN A 182 31.00 9.24 20.37
C ASN A 182 31.14 10.57 19.61
N ILE A 183 32.23 11.29 19.89
CA ILE A 183 32.61 12.54 19.22
C ILE A 183 33.71 12.22 18.20
N TRP A 184 33.49 12.53 16.91
CA TRP A 184 34.45 12.24 15.83
C TRP A 184 35.81 12.88 16.04
N ASP A 185 35.85 14.13 16.53
CA ASP A 185 37.11 14.84 16.75
C ASP A 185 38.00 14.19 17.81
N ARG A 186 37.45 13.29 18.64
CA ARG A 186 38.18 12.52 19.65
C ARG A 186 38.56 11.11 19.20
N ARG A 187 38.38 10.75 17.92
CA ARG A 187 38.57 9.38 17.40
C ARG A 187 39.90 8.72 17.76
N TYR A 188 40.98 9.48 17.97
CA TYR A 188 42.28 8.91 18.37
C TYR A 188 42.33 8.48 19.83
N ASP A 189 41.50 9.09 20.69
CA ASP A 189 41.54 8.92 22.15
C ASP A 189 40.46 7.96 22.68
N LEU A 190 39.63 7.40 21.78
CA LEU A 190 38.55 6.49 22.17
C LEU A 190 39.07 5.09 22.49
N SER A 191 38.34 4.38 23.35
CA SER A 191 38.57 2.97 23.62
C SER A 191 37.93 2.12 22.53
N TYR A 192 38.71 1.27 21.88
CA TYR A 192 38.27 0.42 20.78
C TYR A 192 38.31 -1.05 21.20
N GLN A 193 37.20 -1.75 20.96
CA GLN A 193 37.04 -3.16 21.28
C GLN A 193 36.31 -3.86 20.14
N LYS A 194 36.51 -5.18 20.02
CA LYS A 194 35.71 -6.00 19.10
C LYS A 194 34.23 -5.90 19.50
N LEU A 195 33.34 -5.95 18.52
CA LEU A 195 31.91 -5.98 18.78
C LEU A 195 31.62 -7.15 19.73
N ALA A 196 30.95 -6.88 20.85
CA ALA A 196 30.48 -7.95 21.72
C ALA A 196 29.51 -8.82 20.92
N GLY A 197 29.83 -10.12 20.80
CA GLY A 197 28.97 -11.11 20.16
C GLY A 197 27.80 -11.52 21.03
#